data_AF-A0A7X7V8T2-F1
#
_entry.id   AF-A0A7X7V8T2-F1
#
_cell.length_a   1.000
_cell.length_b   1.000
_cell.length_c   1.000
_cell.angle_alpha   90.00
_cell.angle_beta   90.00
_cell.angle_gamma   90.00
#
_symmetry.space_group_name_H-M   'P 1'
#
loop_
_entity.id
_entity.type
_entity.pdbx_description
1 polymer ?
#
loop_
_entity_poly.entity_id
_entity_poly.type
_entity_poly.pdbx_seq_one_letter_code
_entity_poly.pdbx_strand_id
1 'polypeptide(L)'
;RCLFITKAAGSQGTQNGSISCVGVPAAVPSGIRAILAENLIATMLDLECASGSDQTFTHSDLRRVARTLMQFVPGTDFICSGYSAVPNYDNMFAGSNWDAEDYDDWNILQRDLKIEGGLQPVLEDDVVAIRRKAARALQGVFRELGLPEITDAEVEAATYAHGSKDMPKRNMVEDMKAAEEMMKRNVTGLDVAVALSKAGFDDVANAVFTLVKSRTAGDYLHTSAIFDENFHVVSAVNYPNGYAGPQTGYQISDERWDQIRSIRHAISPESI
;
A
#
# COMPACT_ATOMS: atom_id res chain seq x y z
N ARG A 1 21.33 13.21 -9.08
CA ARG A 1 20.88 13.89 -10.33
C ARG A 1 19.38 13.77 -10.51
N CYS A 2 18.81 12.55 -10.60
CA CYS A 2 17.35 12.35 -10.71
C CYS A 2 16.58 13.14 -9.64
N LEU A 3 16.99 13.08 -8.37
CA LEU A 3 16.34 13.83 -7.28
C LEU A 3 16.34 15.35 -7.47
N PHE A 4 17.41 15.93 -8.02
CA PHE A 4 17.44 17.35 -8.35
C PHE A 4 16.56 17.69 -9.55
N ILE A 5 16.40 16.76 -10.51
CA ILE A 5 15.43 16.91 -11.60
C ILE A 5 14.01 16.90 -11.02
N THR A 6 13.70 15.96 -10.13
CA THR A 6 12.41 15.90 -9.44
C THR A 6 12.08 17.19 -8.71
N LYS A 7 13.02 17.70 -7.89
CA LYS A 7 12.85 18.99 -7.19
C LYS A 7 12.70 20.16 -8.16
N ALA A 8 13.53 20.22 -9.21
CA ALA A 8 13.47 21.29 -10.20
C ALA A 8 12.19 21.27 -11.05
N ALA A 9 11.58 20.10 -11.25
CA ALA A 9 10.30 19.97 -11.93
C ALA A 9 9.10 20.46 -11.09
N GLY A 10 9.31 20.78 -9.81
CA GLY A 10 8.23 21.15 -8.89
C GLY A 10 7.37 19.97 -8.46
N SER A 11 7.87 18.73 -8.60
CA SER A 11 7.21 17.56 -8.02
C SER A 11 7.27 17.63 -6.50
N GLN A 12 6.16 17.27 -5.84
CA GLN A 12 6.07 17.24 -4.38
C GLN A 12 6.94 16.12 -3.77
N GLY A 13 7.14 15.03 -4.53
CA GLY A 13 7.65 13.76 -4.02
C GLY A 13 8.37 12.91 -5.05
N THR A 14 8.94 11.79 -4.56
CA THR A 14 9.62 10.79 -5.37
C THR A 14 9.48 9.39 -4.77
N GLN A 15 9.36 8.40 -5.65
CA GLN A 15 9.66 7.01 -5.32
C GLN A 15 11.13 6.74 -5.69
N ASN A 16 11.96 6.40 -4.70
CA ASN A 16 13.37 6.05 -4.91
C ASN A 16 13.87 5.05 -3.86
N GLY A 17 15.16 4.73 -3.87
CA GLY A 17 15.72 3.60 -3.14
C GLY A 17 15.91 2.41 -4.06
N SER A 18 16.49 2.67 -5.23
CA SER A 18 16.72 1.75 -6.35
C SER A 18 15.50 1.08 -7.01
N ILE A 19 14.38 0.90 -6.32
CA ILE A 19 13.10 0.39 -6.88
C ILE A 19 13.37 -0.90 -7.68
N SER A 20 12.90 -1.00 -8.93
CA SER A 20 13.02 -2.18 -9.80
C SER A 20 14.45 -2.50 -10.20
N CYS A 21 15.39 -1.59 -9.98
CA CYS A 21 16.79 -1.79 -10.28
C CYS A 21 17.59 -2.31 -9.07
N VAL A 22 16.95 -2.63 -7.93
CA VAL A 22 17.62 -2.98 -6.66
C VAL A 22 18.67 -4.09 -6.77
N GLY A 23 18.50 -5.02 -7.72
CA GLY A 23 19.51 -6.04 -8.02
C GLY A 23 20.88 -5.46 -8.41
N VAL A 24 20.93 -4.26 -9.01
CA VAL A 24 22.18 -3.63 -9.46
C VAL A 24 23.01 -3.07 -8.29
N PRO A 25 22.54 -2.10 -7.47
CA PRO A 25 23.31 -1.64 -6.33
C PRO A 25 23.52 -2.77 -5.32
N ALA A 26 22.54 -3.67 -5.11
CA ALA A 26 22.73 -4.78 -4.19
C ALA A 26 23.81 -5.78 -4.64
N ALA A 27 24.23 -5.78 -5.90
CA ALA A 27 25.33 -6.63 -6.38
C ALA A 27 26.72 -6.08 -6.07
N VAL A 28 26.84 -4.82 -5.60
CA VAL A 28 28.14 -4.16 -5.36
C VAL A 28 28.34 -3.79 -3.88
N PRO A 29 29.60 -3.63 -3.42
CA PRO A 29 29.89 -3.19 -2.06
C PRO A 29 29.20 -1.87 -1.71
N SER A 30 28.72 -1.75 -0.47
CA SER A 30 27.96 -0.58 0.02
C SER A 30 26.67 -0.27 -0.74
N GLY A 31 26.16 -1.19 -1.56
CA GLY A 31 24.93 -1.02 -2.34
C GLY A 31 23.70 -0.67 -1.51
N ILE A 32 23.41 -1.46 -0.48
CA ILE A 32 22.26 -1.22 0.42
C ILE A 32 22.40 0.11 1.17
N ARG A 33 23.63 0.48 1.56
CA ARG A 33 23.90 1.81 2.13
C ARG A 33 23.66 2.93 1.11
N ALA A 34 23.98 2.72 -0.18
CA ALA A 34 23.71 3.71 -1.21
C ALA A 34 22.20 3.91 -1.44
N ILE A 35 21.42 2.83 -1.35
CA ILE A 35 19.95 2.87 -1.38
C ILE A 35 19.39 3.74 -0.24
N LEU A 36 19.89 3.55 0.99
CA LEU A 36 19.51 4.43 2.10
C LEU A 36 19.92 5.89 1.85
N ALA A 37 21.14 6.10 1.33
CA ALA A 37 21.66 7.44 1.08
C ALA A 37 20.83 8.21 0.04
N GLU A 38 20.33 7.57 -1.01
CA GLU A 38 19.45 8.24 -1.97
C GLU A 38 18.09 8.59 -1.36
N ASN A 39 17.52 7.77 -0.48
CA ASN A 39 16.30 8.13 0.25
C ASN A 39 16.54 9.36 1.13
N LEU A 40 17.63 9.37 1.88
CA LEU A 40 18.01 10.51 2.73
C LEU A 40 18.21 11.79 1.90
N ILE A 41 18.84 11.71 0.73
CA ILE A 41 19.00 12.87 -0.16
C ILE A 41 17.64 13.39 -0.62
N ALA A 42 16.65 12.52 -0.89
CA ALA A 42 15.31 12.95 -1.27
C ALA A 42 14.65 13.75 -0.13
N THR A 43 14.63 13.20 1.09
CA THR A 43 14.07 13.88 2.27
C THR A 43 14.81 15.18 2.58
N MET A 44 16.14 15.21 2.46
CA MET A 44 16.93 16.44 2.65
C MET A 44 16.69 17.50 1.57
N LEU A 45 16.19 17.11 0.41
CA LEU A 45 15.73 18.02 -0.64
C LEU A 45 14.28 18.46 -0.43
N ASP A 46 13.67 18.13 0.71
CA ASP A 46 12.29 18.48 1.03
C ASP A 46 11.32 17.92 -0.04
N LEU A 47 11.47 16.63 -0.31
CA LEU A 47 10.59 15.83 -1.15
C LEU A 47 9.98 14.73 -0.29
N GLU A 48 8.71 14.42 -0.52
CA GLU A 48 8.13 13.14 -0.06
C GLU A 48 8.99 11.99 -0.61
N CYS A 49 9.30 11.01 0.24
CA CYS A 49 10.11 9.85 -0.10
C CYS A 49 9.34 8.54 0.11
N ALA A 50 8.86 7.97 -1.00
CA ALA A 50 8.40 6.59 -1.03
C ALA A 50 9.61 5.66 -1.27
N SER A 51 10.07 4.99 -0.22
CA SER A 51 11.49 4.63 -0.08
C SER A 51 11.92 3.23 -0.56
N GLY A 52 11.21 2.69 -1.56
CA GLY A 52 11.51 1.39 -2.14
C GLY A 52 11.01 0.24 -1.29
N SER A 53 11.85 -0.77 -1.06
CA SER A 53 11.45 -2.04 -0.42
C SER A 53 10.25 -2.71 -1.10
N ASP A 54 10.14 -2.45 -2.40
CA ASP A 54 9.02 -2.80 -3.27
C ASP A 54 9.39 -3.87 -4.31
N GLN A 55 10.64 -4.34 -4.28
CA GLN A 55 11.23 -5.20 -5.31
C GLN A 55 12.18 -6.24 -4.74
N THR A 56 12.12 -7.46 -5.29
CA THR A 56 13.01 -8.56 -4.90
C THR A 56 14.46 -8.31 -5.37
N PHE A 57 15.44 -8.73 -4.55
CA PHE A 57 16.86 -8.66 -4.92
C PHE A 57 17.71 -9.80 -4.37
N THR A 58 17.13 -10.67 -3.53
CA THR A 58 17.85 -11.71 -2.82
C THR A 58 16.91 -12.86 -2.45
N HIS A 59 17.49 -14.04 -2.32
CA HIS A 59 16.82 -15.25 -1.85
C HIS A 59 16.97 -15.46 -0.33
N SER A 60 17.62 -14.54 0.37
CA SER A 60 17.90 -14.64 1.80
C SER A 60 17.01 -13.68 2.59
N ASP A 61 16.22 -14.24 3.51
CA ASP A 61 15.38 -13.45 4.41
C ASP A 61 16.19 -12.48 5.25
N LEU A 62 17.31 -12.93 5.82
CA LEU A 62 18.22 -12.07 6.57
C LEU A 62 18.68 -10.85 5.76
N ARG A 63 18.99 -11.04 4.48
CA ARG A 63 19.50 -9.97 3.62
C ARG A 63 18.40 -8.97 3.24
N ARG A 64 17.19 -9.44 2.93
CA ARG A 64 16.06 -8.55 2.59
C ARG A 64 15.54 -7.79 3.82
N VAL A 65 15.59 -8.39 5.01
CA VAL A 65 15.29 -7.72 6.28
C VAL A 65 16.31 -6.63 6.57
N ALA A 66 17.62 -6.94 6.48
CA ALA A 66 18.68 -5.96 6.69
C ALA A 66 18.57 -4.75 5.75
N ARG A 67 18.11 -4.96 4.50
CA ARG A 67 17.81 -3.87 3.57
C ARG A 67 16.67 -3.01 4.07
N THR A 68 15.53 -3.60 4.43
CA THR A 68 14.34 -2.83 4.84
C THR A 68 14.50 -2.11 6.18
N LEU A 69 15.26 -2.68 7.13
CA LEU A 69 15.50 -2.02 8.41
C LEU A 69 16.13 -0.63 8.26
N MET A 70 16.81 -0.36 7.13
CA MET A 70 17.37 0.95 6.83
C MET A 70 16.31 2.06 6.72
N GLN A 71 15.10 1.74 6.23
CA GLN A 71 13.98 2.68 6.11
C GLN A 71 12.94 2.47 7.21
N PHE A 72 12.72 1.22 7.61
CA PHE A 72 11.76 0.85 8.65
C PHE A 72 12.09 1.50 10.00
N VAL A 73 13.36 1.45 10.42
CA VAL A 73 13.76 1.97 11.73
C VAL A 73 13.60 3.49 11.86
N PRO A 74 14.10 4.31 10.92
CA PRO A 74 13.92 5.77 11.01
C PRO A 74 12.52 6.24 10.60
N GLY A 75 11.79 5.45 9.81
CA GLY A 75 10.57 5.90 9.14
C GLY A 75 10.84 6.78 7.92
N THR A 76 9.97 6.69 6.92
CA THR A 76 9.89 7.57 5.75
C THR A 76 8.41 7.85 5.46
N ASP A 77 8.10 8.74 4.53
CA ASP A 77 6.70 9.05 4.17
C ASP A 77 5.94 7.77 3.75
N PHE A 78 6.61 6.90 2.97
CA PHE A 78 6.18 5.52 2.76
C PHE A 78 7.37 4.57 2.90
N ILE A 79 7.42 3.83 4.01
CA ILE A 79 8.49 2.87 4.34
C ILE A 79 8.70 1.89 3.19
N CYS A 80 7.61 1.32 2.70
CA CYS A 80 7.58 0.52 1.47
C CYS A 80 6.74 1.25 0.42
N SER A 81 7.33 1.56 -0.73
CA SER A 81 6.61 2.11 -1.89
C SER A 81 5.91 1.04 -2.74
N GLY A 82 5.72 -0.16 -2.18
CA GLY A 82 5.18 -1.31 -2.87
C GLY A 82 5.37 -2.62 -2.09
N TYR A 83 5.00 -2.62 -0.81
CA TYR A 83 4.83 -3.89 -0.08
C TYR A 83 3.79 -4.72 -0.85
N SER A 84 4.12 -5.98 -1.21
CA SER A 84 3.18 -6.78 -1.99
C SER A 84 2.03 -7.26 -1.11
N ALA A 85 0.81 -6.76 -1.37
CA ALA A 85 -0.40 -7.22 -0.68
C ALA A 85 -0.98 -8.55 -1.23
N VAL A 86 -0.21 -9.20 -2.10
CA VAL A 86 -0.45 -10.52 -2.68
C VAL A 86 0.83 -11.34 -2.54
N PRO A 87 0.78 -12.67 -2.54
CA PRO A 87 1.99 -13.49 -2.58
C PRO A 87 2.84 -13.13 -3.80
N ASN A 88 4.16 -13.19 -3.69
CA ASN A 88 5.08 -12.71 -4.72
C ASN A 88 4.92 -13.42 -6.08
N TYR A 89 4.34 -14.62 -6.13
CA TYR A 89 4.04 -15.28 -7.40
C TYR A 89 2.95 -14.55 -8.22
N ASP A 90 2.13 -13.70 -7.59
CA ASP A 90 1.13 -12.84 -8.22
C ASP A 90 1.58 -11.38 -8.38
N ASN A 91 2.74 -11.04 -7.83
CA ASN A 91 3.25 -9.69 -7.93
C ASN A 91 3.75 -9.41 -9.35
N MET A 92 2.96 -8.64 -10.11
CA MET A 92 3.25 -8.28 -11.50
C MET A 92 4.44 -7.32 -11.67
N PHE A 93 5.04 -6.85 -10.57
CA PHE A 93 6.32 -6.13 -10.58
C PHE A 93 7.51 -7.07 -10.33
N ALA A 94 7.38 -8.37 -10.63
CA ALA A 94 8.42 -9.38 -10.43
C ALA A 94 8.80 -9.62 -8.95
N GLY A 95 7.83 -9.47 -8.05
CA GLY A 95 8.00 -9.68 -6.63
C GLY A 95 8.50 -8.46 -5.88
N SER A 96 7.97 -8.24 -4.69
CA SER A 96 8.42 -7.23 -3.73
C SER A 96 9.40 -7.79 -2.70
N ASN A 97 10.11 -6.91 -2.01
CA ASN A 97 11.01 -7.28 -0.91
C ASN A 97 10.25 -7.90 0.28
N TRP A 98 8.96 -7.57 0.41
CA TRP A 98 8.03 -8.10 1.39
C TRP A 98 6.71 -8.43 0.71
N ASP A 99 6.08 -9.55 1.06
CA ASP A 99 4.79 -9.94 0.50
C ASP A 99 3.74 -10.36 1.54
N ALA A 100 2.59 -10.83 1.07
CA ALA A 100 1.47 -11.19 1.92
C ALA A 100 1.80 -12.29 2.94
N GLU A 101 2.81 -13.13 2.67
CA GLU A 101 3.23 -14.19 3.60
C GLU A 101 4.06 -13.63 4.76
N ASP A 102 4.58 -12.40 4.63
CA ASP A 102 5.41 -11.76 5.64
C ASP A 102 4.64 -10.83 6.61
N TYR A 103 3.31 -10.72 6.49
CA TYR A 103 2.53 -9.76 7.27
C TYR A 103 2.68 -9.97 8.79
N ASP A 104 2.74 -11.23 9.22
CA ASP A 104 2.90 -11.55 10.64
C ASP A 104 4.29 -11.17 11.15
N ASP A 105 5.35 -11.44 10.38
CA ASP A 105 6.71 -11.03 10.70
C ASP A 105 6.85 -9.51 10.75
N TRP A 106 6.23 -8.77 9.81
CA TRP A 106 6.21 -7.31 9.84
C TRP A 106 5.57 -6.78 11.13
N ASN A 107 4.43 -7.35 11.54
CA ASN A 107 3.75 -6.98 12.79
C ASN A 107 4.57 -7.31 14.03
N ILE A 108 5.29 -8.44 14.03
CA ILE A 108 6.22 -8.81 15.11
C ILE A 108 7.38 -7.82 15.19
N LEU A 109 7.98 -7.42 14.05
CA LEU A 109 9.06 -6.44 14.03
C LEU A 109 8.63 -5.07 14.59
N GLN A 110 7.42 -4.61 14.25
CA GLN A 110 6.86 -3.37 14.80
C GLN A 110 6.76 -3.44 16.33
N ARG A 111 6.24 -4.56 16.84
CA ARG A 111 6.10 -4.83 18.27
C ARG A 111 7.46 -4.94 18.97
N ASP A 112 8.41 -5.68 18.42
CA ASP A 112 9.68 -5.96 19.10
C ASP A 112 10.57 -4.72 19.19
N LEU A 113 10.55 -3.87 18.16
CA LEU A 113 11.37 -2.66 18.12
C LEU A 113 10.66 -1.42 18.70
N LYS A 114 9.36 -1.51 18.99
CA LYS A 114 8.49 -0.37 19.30
C LYS A 114 8.60 0.71 18.20
N ILE A 115 8.37 0.28 16.95
CA ILE A 115 8.44 1.11 15.75
C ILE A 115 7.13 0.98 14.98
N GLU A 116 6.56 2.10 14.53
CA GLU A 116 5.41 2.07 13.62
C GLU A 116 5.90 1.83 12.18
N GLY A 117 5.64 0.63 11.68
CA GLY A 117 5.87 0.21 10.30
C GLY A 117 4.66 0.45 9.39
N GLY A 118 3.65 1.20 9.84
CA GLY A 118 2.47 1.58 9.06
C GLY A 118 1.44 0.48 8.81
N LEU A 119 1.60 -0.71 9.41
CA LEU A 119 0.64 -1.81 9.31
C LEU A 119 0.12 -2.22 10.70
N GLN A 120 -0.89 -3.08 10.75
CA GLN A 120 -1.45 -3.56 12.00
C GLN A 120 -1.93 -5.02 11.86
N PRO A 121 -1.98 -5.77 12.97
CA PRO A 121 -2.61 -7.08 12.98
C PRO A 121 -4.10 -6.96 12.65
N VAL A 122 -4.64 -7.97 11.99
CA VAL A 122 -6.05 -8.08 11.60
C VAL A 122 -6.59 -9.46 11.96
N LEU A 123 -7.89 -9.56 12.18
CA LEU A 123 -8.58 -10.84 12.40
C LEU A 123 -9.00 -11.43 11.06
N GLU A 124 -8.93 -12.76 10.94
CA GLU A 124 -9.31 -13.46 9.71
C GLU A 124 -10.76 -13.19 9.33
N ASP A 125 -11.69 -13.22 10.29
CA ASP A 125 -13.11 -12.95 10.06
C ASP A 125 -13.35 -11.55 9.47
N ASP A 126 -12.63 -10.54 9.95
CA ASP A 126 -12.72 -9.16 9.44
C ASP A 126 -12.16 -9.08 8.00
N VAL A 127 -11.05 -9.77 7.74
CA VAL A 127 -10.44 -9.85 6.40
C VAL A 127 -11.37 -10.56 5.42
N VAL A 128 -11.96 -11.69 5.81
CA VAL A 128 -12.95 -12.42 5.01
C VAL A 128 -14.15 -11.52 4.71
N ALA A 129 -14.69 -10.82 5.72
CA ALA A 129 -15.82 -9.93 5.54
C ALA A 129 -15.52 -8.78 4.56
N ILE A 130 -14.37 -8.11 4.70
CA ILE A 130 -14.03 -6.99 3.82
C ILE A 130 -13.69 -7.45 2.40
N ARG A 131 -13.04 -8.61 2.22
CA ARG A 131 -12.78 -9.20 0.89
C ARG A 131 -14.07 -9.60 0.19
N ARG A 132 -15.01 -10.22 0.90
CA ARG A 132 -16.34 -10.56 0.36
C ARG A 132 -17.09 -9.32 -0.09
N LYS A 133 -17.09 -8.26 0.74
CA LYS A 133 -17.71 -6.98 0.41
C LYS A 133 -17.07 -6.35 -0.83
N ALA A 134 -15.75 -6.32 -0.91
CA ALA A 134 -15.03 -5.79 -2.07
C ALA A 134 -15.35 -6.56 -3.36
N ALA A 135 -15.34 -7.90 -3.31
CA ALA A 135 -15.67 -8.74 -4.45
C ALA A 135 -17.14 -8.56 -4.91
N ARG A 136 -18.10 -8.46 -3.98
CA ARG A 136 -19.51 -8.16 -4.29
C ARG A 136 -19.71 -6.75 -4.84
N ALA A 137 -18.98 -5.76 -4.33
CA ALA A 137 -19.02 -4.40 -4.85
C ALA A 137 -18.51 -4.35 -6.30
N LEU A 138 -17.39 -5.03 -6.59
CA LEU A 138 -16.83 -5.11 -7.93
C LEU A 138 -17.76 -5.88 -8.89
N GLN A 139 -18.37 -6.98 -8.43
CA GLN A 139 -19.43 -7.69 -9.17
C GLN A 139 -20.59 -6.74 -9.53
N GLY A 140 -21.02 -5.92 -8.58
CA GLY A 140 -22.02 -4.88 -8.79
C GLY A 140 -21.60 -3.89 -9.88
N VAL A 141 -20.38 -3.35 -9.79
CA VAL A 141 -19.83 -2.42 -10.78
C VAL A 141 -19.80 -3.02 -12.18
N PHE A 142 -19.31 -4.26 -12.31
CA PHE A 142 -19.23 -4.94 -13.60
C PHE A 142 -20.60 -5.12 -14.23
N ARG A 143 -21.61 -5.52 -13.43
CA ARG A 143 -22.99 -5.62 -13.90
C ARG A 143 -23.55 -4.28 -14.35
N GLU A 144 -23.44 -3.23 -13.54
CA GLU A 144 -24.02 -1.91 -13.86
C GLU A 144 -23.32 -1.20 -15.02
N LEU A 145 -22.02 -1.46 -15.24
CA LEU A 145 -21.26 -0.94 -16.37
C LEU A 145 -21.36 -1.80 -17.64
N GLY A 146 -22.01 -2.96 -17.57
CA GLY A 146 -22.16 -3.89 -18.69
C GLY A 146 -20.84 -4.57 -19.09
N LEU A 147 -20.00 -4.89 -18.11
CA LEU A 147 -18.73 -5.62 -18.28
C LEU A 147 -18.97 -7.14 -18.14
N PRO A 148 -18.00 -7.99 -18.58
CA PRO A 148 -18.15 -9.44 -18.52
C PRO A 148 -18.37 -9.92 -17.09
N GLU A 149 -19.41 -10.73 -16.89
CA GLU A 149 -19.91 -11.12 -15.57
C GLU A 149 -18.79 -11.57 -14.60
N ILE A 150 -18.89 -11.11 -13.35
CA ILE A 150 -18.18 -11.70 -12.21
C ILE A 150 -19.18 -12.61 -11.51
N THR A 151 -18.92 -13.91 -11.51
CA THR A 151 -19.81 -14.92 -10.96
C THR A 151 -19.74 -14.98 -9.43
N ASP A 152 -20.76 -15.55 -8.80
CA ASP A 152 -20.74 -15.83 -7.36
C ASP A 152 -19.61 -16.78 -6.95
N ALA A 153 -19.19 -17.68 -7.85
CA ALA A 153 -18.04 -18.55 -7.63
C ALA A 153 -16.72 -17.76 -7.58
N GLU A 154 -16.56 -16.75 -8.42
CA GLU A 154 -15.40 -15.85 -8.37
C GLU A 154 -15.42 -14.97 -7.12
N VAL A 155 -16.60 -14.51 -6.69
CA VAL A 155 -16.74 -13.74 -5.45
C VAL A 155 -16.35 -14.58 -4.24
N GLU A 156 -16.85 -15.82 -4.14
CA GLU A 156 -16.51 -16.72 -3.05
C GLU A 156 -15.02 -17.10 -3.08
N ALA A 157 -14.47 -17.39 -4.26
CA ALA A 157 -13.04 -17.66 -4.41
C ALA A 157 -12.19 -16.46 -3.95
N ALA A 158 -12.48 -15.25 -4.44
CA ALA A 158 -11.75 -14.04 -4.04
C ALA A 158 -11.83 -13.76 -2.53
N THR A 159 -12.93 -14.17 -1.88
CA THR A 159 -13.12 -13.99 -0.44
C THR A 159 -12.05 -14.72 0.37
N TYR A 160 -11.70 -15.96 -0.02
CA TYR A 160 -10.78 -16.83 0.73
C TYR A 160 -9.44 -17.09 0.04
N ALA A 161 -9.26 -16.64 -1.20
CA ALA A 161 -8.05 -16.85 -1.97
C ALA A 161 -6.82 -16.21 -1.30
N HIS A 162 -5.71 -16.96 -1.27
CA HIS A 162 -4.38 -16.40 -1.02
C HIS A 162 -3.90 -15.63 -2.25
N GLY A 163 -4.13 -16.18 -3.45
CA GLY A 163 -3.83 -15.51 -4.71
C GLY A 163 -4.51 -16.13 -5.92
N SER A 164 -4.01 -15.84 -7.12
CA SER A 164 -4.63 -16.19 -8.41
C SER A 164 -4.74 -17.70 -8.65
N LYS A 165 -3.95 -18.53 -7.96
CA LYS A 165 -4.05 -19.99 -8.02
C LYS A 165 -5.38 -20.52 -7.47
N ASP A 166 -6.01 -19.75 -6.58
CA ASP A 166 -7.30 -20.09 -5.97
C ASP A 166 -8.48 -19.47 -6.75
N MET A 167 -8.20 -18.69 -7.81
CA MET A 167 -9.20 -17.98 -8.59
C MET A 167 -9.65 -18.78 -9.82
N PRO A 168 -10.96 -18.80 -10.15
CA PRO A 168 -11.44 -19.31 -11.42
C PRO A 168 -10.82 -18.57 -12.61
N LYS A 169 -10.57 -19.28 -13.71
CA LYS A 169 -10.09 -18.65 -14.94
C LYS A 169 -11.19 -17.81 -15.58
N ARG A 170 -10.87 -16.56 -15.89
CA ARG A 170 -11.71 -15.67 -16.69
C ARG A 170 -11.40 -15.75 -18.18
N ASN A 171 -12.36 -15.32 -19.00
CA ASN A 171 -12.15 -15.19 -20.44
C ASN A 171 -11.40 -13.89 -20.76
N MET A 172 -10.07 -13.98 -20.78
CA MET A 172 -9.18 -12.85 -21.05
C MET A 172 -9.51 -12.09 -22.34
N VAL A 173 -9.98 -12.78 -23.39
CA VAL A 173 -10.32 -12.13 -24.66
C VAL A 173 -11.53 -11.22 -24.50
N GLU A 174 -12.55 -11.67 -23.78
CA GLU A 174 -13.76 -10.88 -23.53
C GLU A 174 -13.49 -9.73 -22.56
N ASP A 175 -12.68 -9.95 -21.52
CA ASP A 175 -12.26 -8.87 -20.60
C ASP A 175 -11.48 -7.77 -21.32
N MET A 176 -10.55 -8.13 -22.22
CA MET A 176 -9.78 -7.15 -22.99
C MET A 176 -10.65 -6.34 -23.96
N LYS A 177 -11.60 -6.99 -24.66
CA LYS A 177 -12.57 -6.29 -25.51
C LYS A 177 -13.44 -5.34 -24.70
N ALA A 178 -13.95 -5.79 -23.55
CA ALA A 178 -14.79 -4.96 -22.71
C ALA A 178 -14.05 -3.78 -22.10
N ALA A 179 -12.77 -3.96 -21.72
CA ALA A 179 -11.93 -2.87 -21.27
C ALA A 179 -11.72 -1.82 -22.37
N GLU A 180 -11.47 -2.24 -23.62
CA GLU A 180 -11.35 -1.33 -24.76
C GLU A 180 -12.65 -0.56 -25.02
N GLU A 181 -13.80 -1.25 -25.02
CA GLU A 181 -15.11 -0.62 -25.20
C GLU A 181 -15.49 0.31 -24.03
N MET A 182 -15.13 -0.03 -22.79
CA MET A 182 -15.29 0.84 -21.63
C MET A 182 -14.52 2.15 -21.80
N MET A 183 -13.28 2.08 -22.31
CA MET A 183 -12.48 3.27 -22.61
C MET A 183 -13.10 4.11 -23.75
N LYS A 184 -13.63 3.47 -24.81
CA LYS A 184 -14.35 4.18 -25.90
C LYS A 184 -15.60 4.90 -25.41
N ARG A 185 -16.29 4.33 -24.41
CA ARG A 185 -17.43 4.97 -23.73
C ARG A 185 -17.02 6.11 -22.79
N ASN A 186 -15.72 6.36 -22.60
CA ASN A 186 -15.18 7.35 -21.66
C ASN A 186 -15.71 7.18 -20.23
N VAL A 187 -15.82 5.93 -19.76
CA VAL A 187 -16.22 5.65 -18.37
C VAL A 187 -15.21 6.28 -17.42
N THR A 188 -15.71 7.02 -16.44
CA THR A 188 -14.93 7.77 -15.45
C THR A 188 -15.10 7.21 -14.04
N GLY A 189 -14.33 7.75 -13.08
CA GLY A 189 -14.54 7.44 -11.66
C GLY A 189 -15.94 7.81 -11.14
N LEU A 190 -16.63 8.78 -11.76
CA LEU A 190 -18.00 9.13 -11.40
C LEU A 190 -18.98 8.03 -11.82
N ASP A 191 -18.80 7.45 -13.01
CA ASP A 191 -19.62 6.34 -13.49
C ASP A 191 -19.46 5.11 -12.58
N VAL A 192 -18.25 4.84 -12.09
CA VAL A 192 -17.98 3.79 -11.09
C VAL A 192 -18.70 4.07 -9.77
N ALA A 193 -18.66 5.31 -9.27
CA ALA A 193 -19.40 5.67 -8.05
C ALA A 193 -20.92 5.50 -8.22
N VAL A 194 -21.48 5.92 -9.36
CA VAL A 194 -22.91 5.71 -9.68
C VAL A 194 -23.25 4.23 -9.79
N ALA A 195 -22.38 3.42 -10.40
CA ALA A 195 -22.54 1.97 -10.49
C ALA A 195 -22.54 1.30 -9.11
N LEU A 196 -21.63 1.70 -8.22
CA LEU A 196 -21.60 1.23 -6.83
C LEU A 196 -22.90 1.55 -6.07
N SER A 197 -23.40 2.79 -6.19
CA SER A 197 -24.64 3.21 -5.54
C SER A 197 -25.85 2.43 -6.07
N LYS A 198 -25.98 2.29 -7.40
CA LYS A 198 -27.02 1.46 -8.02
C LYS A 198 -26.96 -0.02 -7.59
N ALA A 199 -25.75 -0.52 -7.33
CA ALA A 199 -25.53 -1.86 -6.84
C ALA A 199 -25.75 -2.03 -5.32
N GLY A 200 -26.12 -0.96 -4.60
CA GLY A 200 -26.42 -0.99 -3.16
C GLY A 200 -25.20 -0.80 -2.25
N PHE A 201 -24.07 -0.34 -2.78
CA PHE A 201 -22.83 -0.07 -2.04
C PHE A 201 -22.61 1.44 -1.86
N ASP A 202 -23.58 2.13 -1.25
CA ASP A 202 -23.56 3.60 -1.13
C ASP A 202 -22.37 4.13 -0.33
N ASP A 203 -21.89 3.38 0.67
CA ASP A 203 -20.71 3.73 1.44
C ASP A 203 -19.43 3.69 0.58
N VAL A 204 -19.26 2.65 -0.23
CA VAL A 204 -18.14 2.53 -1.18
C VAL A 204 -18.28 3.55 -2.31
N ALA A 205 -19.50 3.80 -2.79
CA ALA A 205 -19.80 4.83 -3.78
C ALA A 205 -19.39 6.22 -3.28
N ASN A 206 -19.74 6.55 -2.04
CA ASN A 206 -19.38 7.81 -1.40
C ASN A 206 -17.86 7.93 -1.22
N ALA A 207 -17.16 6.85 -0.85
CA ALA A 207 -15.70 6.82 -0.78
C ALA A 207 -15.06 7.13 -2.15
N VAL A 208 -15.46 6.43 -3.22
CA VAL A 208 -14.95 6.66 -4.58
C VAL A 208 -15.28 8.08 -5.07
N PHE A 209 -16.51 8.55 -4.84
CA PHE A 209 -16.92 9.90 -5.20
C PHE A 209 -16.09 10.96 -4.46
N THR A 210 -15.81 10.74 -3.18
CA THR A 210 -15.01 11.66 -2.35
C THR A 210 -13.59 11.74 -2.88
N LEU A 211 -12.96 10.61 -3.22
CA LEU A 211 -11.63 10.59 -3.85
C LEU A 211 -11.58 11.34 -5.19
N VAL A 212 -12.63 11.20 -6.01
CA VAL A 212 -12.73 11.96 -7.28
C VAL A 212 -12.92 13.45 -6.99
N LYS A 213 -13.76 13.82 -6.02
CA LYS A 213 -14.02 15.19 -5.60
C LYS A 213 -12.76 15.85 -5.04
N SER A 214 -11.90 15.15 -4.31
CA SER A 214 -10.66 15.72 -3.74
C SER A 214 -9.71 16.32 -4.79
N ARG A 215 -9.83 15.90 -6.05
CA ARG A 215 -9.09 16.49 -7.19
C ARG A 215 -9.42 17.97 -7.42
N THR A 216 -10.60 18.44 -7.01
CA THR A 216 -11.00 19.84 -7.15
C THR A 216 -10.48 20.72 -6.02
N ALA A 217 -10.28 20.14 -4.83
CA ALA A 217 -9.70 20.84 -3.69
C ALA A 217 -8.19 20.99 -3.84
N GLY A 218 -7.51 19.94 -4.33
CA GLY A 218 -6.06 19.96 -4.55
C GLY A 218 -5.23 19.79 -3.27
N ASP A 219 -5.86 19.65 -2.11
CA ASP A 219 -5.15 19.50 -0.82
C ASP A 219 -4.16 18.33 -0.81
N TYR A 220 -4.56 17.21 -1.42
CA TYR A 220 -3.73 16.01 -1.55
C TYR A 220 -2.58 16.11 -2.59
N LEU A 221 -2.42 17.28 -3.24
CA LEU A 221 -1.28 17.55 -4.13
C LEU A 221 -0.05 18.02 -3.36
N HIS A 222 -0.19 18.32 -2.07
CA HIS A 222 0.92 18.71 -1.21
C HIS A 222 1.82 17.52 -0.84
N THR A 223 3.03 17.85 -0.42
CA THR A 223 4.07 16.90 -0.03
C THR A 223 3.59 15.92 1.04
N SER A 224 3.75 14.62 0.79
CA SER A 224 3.45 13.53 1.73
C SER A 224 1.97 13.40 2.08
N ALA A 225 1.08 13.81 1.17
CA ALA A 225 -0.34 13.80 1.42
C ALA A 225 -0.97 12.40 1.32
N ILE A 226 -1.66 12.00 2.39
CA ILE A 226 -2.55 10.84 2.47
C ILE A 226 -3.93 11.26 2.96
N PHE A 227 -4.89 10.35 2.92
CA PHE A 227 -6.22 10.55 3.51
C PHE A 227 -6.36 9.74 4.81
N ASP A 228 -6.95 10.35 5.84
CA ASP A 228 -7.44 9.61 7.01
C ASP A 228 -8.75 8.86 6.69
N GLU A 229 -9.29 8.14 7.68
CA GLU A 229 -10.54 7.38 7.56
C GLU A 229 -11.78 8.23 7.20
N ASN A 230 -11.71 9.55 7.43
CA ASN A 230 -12.76 10.52 7.15
C ASN A 230 -12.49 11.34 5.88
N PHE A 231 -11.48 10.95 5.08
CA PHE A 231 -11.02 11.68 3.89
C PHE A 231 -10.47 13.08 4.17
N HIS A 232 -10.01 13.36 5.40
CA HIS A 232 -9.19 14.54 5.63
C HIS A 232 -7.77 14.28 5.12
N VAL A 233 -7.19 15.29 4.48
CA VAL A 233 -5.80 15.21 4.03
C VAL A 233 -4.87 15.37 5.21
N VAL A 234 -3.94 14.44 5.38
CA VAL A 234 -2.78 14.52 6.29
C VAL A 234 -1.54 14.61 5.42
N SER A 235 -0.76 15.69 5.54
CA SER A 235 0.41 15.96 4.70
C SER A 235 1.51 16.64 5.50
N ALA A 236 2.69 16.82 4.90
CA ALA A 236 3.78 17.56 5.53
C ALA A 236 3.43 19.03 5.84
N VAL A 237 2.35 19.57 5.27
CA VAL A 237 1.89 20.95 5.52
C VAL A 237 1.15 21.08 6.85
N ASN A 238 0.19 20.18 7.11
CA ASN A 238 -0.63 20.23 8.34
C ASN A 238 -0.17 19.25 9.42
N TYR A 239 0.73 18.33 9.08
CA TYR A 239 1.38 17.39 9.99
C TYR A 239 2.91 17.39 9.75
N PRO A 240 3.59 18.54 9.98
CA PRO A 240 5.02 18.65 9.74
C PRO A 240 5.82 17.78 10.73
N ASN A 241 6.89 17.14 10.24
CA ASN A 241 7.81 16.43 11.11
C ASN A 241 8.62 17.41 11.98
N GLY A 242 8.34 17.41 13.29
CA GLY A 242 8.98 18.30 14.28
C GLY A 242 10.19 17.69 15.02
N TYR A 243 10.90 16.72 14.41
CA TYR A 243 12.03 16.07 15.07
C TYR A 243 13.20 17.03 15.39
N ALA A 244 13.64 17.03 16.64
CA ALA A 244 14.74 17.80 17.21
C ALA A 244 15.59 16.98 18.22
N GLY A 245 15.51 15.65 18.17
CA GLY A 245 16.19 14.73 19.10
C GLY A 245 15.23 13.84 19.90
N PRO A 246 15.71 13.13 20.92
CA PRO A 246 14.87 12.25 21.74
C PRO A 246 13.62 12.94 22.28
N GLN A 247 12.49 12.23 22.29
CA GLN A 247 11.18 12.73 22.76
C GLN A 247 10.60 13.91 21.96
N THR A 248 11.06 14.13 20.73
CA THR A 248 10.50 15.14 19.82
C THR A 248 10.13 14.51 18.48
N GLY A 249 9.34 15.20 17.66
CA GLY A 249 8.79 14.65 16.42
C GLY A 249 7.75 13.55 16.69
N TYR A 250 7.56 12.66 15.70
CA TYR A 250 6.62 11.55 15.82
C TYR A 250 6.97 10.63 17.00
N GLN A 251 5.98 10.35 17.85
CA GLN A 251 6.04 9.35 18.91
C GLN A 251 4.79 8.49 18.79
N ILE A 252 4.95 7.17 18.91
CA ILE A 252 3.82 6.24 18.88
C ILE A 252 2.89 6.58 20.05
N SER A 253 1.63 6.89 19.76
CA SER A 253 0.62 7.12 20.79
C SER A 253 0.33 5.83 21.56
N ASP A 254 -0.21 5.93 22.77
CA ASP A 254 -0.54 4.75 23.56
C ASP A 254 -1.59 3.88 22.86
N GLU A 255 -2.59 4.50 22.21
CA GLU A 255 -3.62 3.81 21.44
C GLU A 255 -3.02 3.08 20.24
N ARG A 256 -2.10 3.73 19.52
CA ARG A 256 -1.43 3.10 18.38
C ARG A 256 -0.50 1.98 18.82
N TRP A 257 0.18 2.16 19.95
CA TRP A 257 1.02 1.13 20.54
C TRP A 257 0.20 -0.10 20.98
N ASP A 258 -0.99 0.12 21.53
CA ASP A 258 -1.94 -0.94 21.88
C ASP A 258 -2.37 -1.75 20.65
N GLN A 259 -2.62 -1.10 19.52
CA GLN A 259 -2.90 -1.80 18.25
C GLN A 259 -1.70 -2.64 17.79
N ILE A 260 -0.50 -2.08 17.81
CA ILE A 260 0.73 -2.77 17.34
C ILE A 260 1.04 -3.99 18.21
N ARG A 261 0.92 -3.88 19.54
CA ARG A 261 1.28 -4.98 20.46
C ARG A 261 0.24 -6.11 20.51
N SER A 262 -0.99 -5.85 20.06
CA SER A 262 -2.12 -6.79 20.11
C SER A 262 -2.07 -7.81 18.95
N ILE A 263 -0.99 -8.59 18.90
CA ILE A 263 -0.81 -9.64 17.88
C ILE A 263 -1.63 -10.90 18.23
N ARG A 264 -2.21 -11.56 17.22
CA ARG A 264 -3.11 -12.72 17.40
C ARG A 264 -2.47 -13.93 18.10
N HIS A 265 -1.16 -14.07 18.01
CA HIS A 265 -0.42 -15.20 18.57
C HIS A 265 0.03 -14.97 20.03
N ALA A 266 -0.22 -13.78 20.60
CA ALA A 266 0.16 -13.50 21.98
C ALA A 266 -0.73 -14.27 22.96
N ILE A 267 -0.12 -15.10 23.80
CA ILE A 267 -0.79 -15.83 24.88
C ILE A 267 -0.58 -15.07 26.19
N SER A 268 -1.64 -14.87 26.96
CA SER A 268 -1.55 -14.27 28.29
C SER A 268 -0.71 -15.17 29.22
N PRO A 269 0.31 -14.63 29.91
CA PRO A 269 1.10 -15.41 30.86
C PRO A 269 0.27 -16.08 31.97
N GLU A 270 -0.85 -15.47 32.37
CA GLU A 270 -1.77 -15.98 33.38
C GLU A 270 -2.57 -17.22 32.92
N SER A 271 -2.59 -17.50 31.62
CA SER A 271 -3.28 -18.64 31.01
C SER A 271 -2.40 -19.88 30.77
N ILE A 272 -1.12 -19.82 31.21
CA ILE A 272 -0.11 -20.88 31.05
C ILE A 272 0.17 -21.55 32.41
#